data_AF-R9WGF0-F1
#
_entry.id   AF-R9WGF0-F1
#
_cell.length_a   1.000
_cell.length_b   1.000
_cell.length_c   1.000
_cell.angle_alpha   90.00
_cell.angle_beta   90.00
_cell.angle_gamma   90.00
#
_symmetry.space_group_name_H-M   'P 1'
#
loop_
_entity.id
_entity.type
_entity.pdbx_description
1 polymer ?
#
loop_
_entity_poly.entity_id
_entity_poly.type
_entity_poly.pdbx_seq_one_letter_code
_entity_poly.pdbx_strand_id
1 'polypeptide(L)'
;MANLFLKFRKYKVIKNVRVAQISCTLSYTPRACPNCGVINRGQILKYGFYQAKHKYDQFRNQPLMLLVKTQWFQCPDCHTTFNATSYLFEKQRTISRDLRREVILRLTRIQTIKDIAHDLFISEASVQRVLLDLAD
;
A
#
# COMPACT_ATOMS: atom_id res chain seq x y z
N MET A 1 -11.22 -6.77 12.48
CA MET A 1 -11.03 -5.45 11.85
C MET A 1 -9.55 -5.09 11.97
N ALA A 2 -8.91 -4.64 10.90
CA ALA A 2 -7.52 -4.20 10.96
C ALA A 2 -7.49 -2.77 11.54
N ASN A 3 -6.78 -2.57 12.65
CA ASN A 3 -6.67 -1.25 13.27
C ASN A 3 -5.51 -0.50 12.61
N LEU A 4 -5.83 0.50 11.79
CA LEU A 4 -4.83 1.42 11.24
C LEU A 4 -4.63 2.57 12.24
N PHE A 5 -3.55 2.53 13.01
CA PHE A 5 -3.17 3.65 13.88
C PHE A 5 -2.37 4.66 13.06
N LEU A 6 -2.97 5.82 12.78
CA LEU A 6 -2.29 6.95 12.13
C LEU A 6 -1.48 7.71 13.19
N LYS A 7 -0.17 7.82 13.00
CA LYS A 7 0.69 8.64 13.85
C LYS A 7 1.59 9.53 12.99
N PHE A 8 1.61 10.81 13.34
CA PHE A 8 2.50 11.86 12.84
C PHE A 8 2.44 12.19 11.34
N ARG A 9 2.26 13.48 11.04
CA ARG A 9 2.54 14.08 9.73
C ARG A 9 3.96 14.64 9.77
N LYS A 10 4.88 14.04 9.02
CA LYS A 10 6.22 14.62 8.76
C LYS A 10 6.30 15.03 7.30
N TYR A 11 7.16 16.00 6.99
CA TYR A 11 7.44 16.38 5.62
C TYR A 11 8.80 15.89 5.19
N LYS A 12 8.90 15.43 3.95
CA LYS A 12 10.18 15.04 3.34
C LYS A 12 10.26 15.58 1.92
N VAL A 13 11.40 16.14 1.54
CA VAL A 13 11.66 16.52 0.15
C VAL A 13 12.15 15.28 -0.61
N ILE A 14 11.47 14.93 -1.70
CA ILE A 14 11.85 13.83 -2.59
C ILE A 14 11.84 14.39 -4.01
N LYS A 15 13.00 14.38 -4.68
CA LYS A 15 13.16 14.96 -6.03
C LYS A 15 12.62 16.40 -6.13
N ASN A 16 13.03 17.26 -5.20
CA ASN A 16 12.58 18.66 -5.08
C ASN A 16 11.07 18.87 -4.83
N VAL A 17 10.30 17.81 -4.60
CA VAL A 17 8.87 17.92 -4.23
C VAL A 17 8.71 17.68 -2.73
N ARG A 18 7.95 18.54 -2.04
CA ARG A 18 7.63 18.39 -0.62
C ARG A 18 6.51 17.37 -0.45
N VAL A 19 6.85 16.19 0.07
CA VAL A 19 5.92 15.07 0.28
C VAL A 19 5.46 15.02 1.74
N ALA A 20 4.15 14.96 1.96
CA ALA A 20 3.57 14.67 3.26
C ALA A 20 3.73 13.16 3.54
N GLN A 21 4.24 12.81 4.72
CA GLN A 21 4.42 11.43 5.15
C GLN A 21 3.56 11.17 6.38
N ILE A 22 2.76 10.11 6.32
CA ILE A 22 1.99 9.62 7.47
C ILE A 22 2.50 8.23 7.82
N SER A 23 2.89 8.04 9.08
CA SER A 23 3.29 6.73 9.59
C SER A 23 2.09 5.98 10.13
N CYS A 24 1.98 4.70 9.80
CA CYS A 24 0.92 3.84 10.30
C CYS A 24 1.45 2.42 10.56
N THR A 25 0.77 1.70 11.45
CA THR A 25 1.07 0.29 11.74
C THR A 25 -0.12 -0.56 11.31
N LEU A 26 0.16 -1.60 10.52
CA LEU A 26 -0.81 -2.59 10.06
C LEU A 26 -0.58 -3.90 10.81
N SER A 27 -1.41 -4.13 11.83
CA SER A 27 -1.39 -5.35 12.65
C SER A 27 -2.81 -5.67 13.12
N TYR A 28 -3.12 -6.96 13.25
CA TYR A 28 -4.40 -7.48 13.74
C TYR A 28 -4.21 -8.92 14.24
N THR A 29 -5.26 -9.53 14.76
CA THR A 29 -5.29 -10.98 15.03
C THR A 29 -5.93 -11.68 13.83
N PRO A 30 -5.19 -12.46 13.04
CA PRO A 30 -5.74 -13.14 11.86
C PRO A 30 -6.79 -14.16 12.29
N ARG A 31 -7.83 -14.38 11.47
CA ARG A 31 -8.91 -15.35 11.79
C ARG A 31 -8.49 -16.79 11.52
N ALA A 32 -7.65 -17.00 10.52
CA ALA A 32 -7.14 -18.30 10.13
C ALA A 32 -5.81 -18.14 9.38
N CYS A 33 -5.07 -19.24 9.22
CA CYS A 33 -3.89 -19.27 8.37
C CYS A 33 -4.32 -19.24 6.88
N PRO A 34 -3.83 -18.31 6.06
CA PRO A 34 -4.18 -18.24 4.64
C PRO A 34 -3.59 -19.41 3.83
N ASN A 35 -2.63 -20.16 4.38
CA ASN A 35 -1.98 -21.27 3.69
C ASN A 35 -2.66 -22.61 3.98
N CYS A 36 -2.78 -23.01 5.26
CA CYS A 36 -3.35 -24.30 5.65
C CYS A 36 -4.81 -24.24 6.14
N GLY A 37 -5.39 -23.06 6.31
CA GLY A 37 -6.78 -22.89 6.73
C GLY A 37 -7.05 -23.07 8.23
N VAL A 38 -6.05 -23.39 9.07
CA VAL A 38 -6.28 -23.55 10.52
C VAL A 38 -6.91 -22.28 11.12
N ILE A 39 -8.01 -22.47 11.86
CA ILE A 39 -8.72 -21.38 12.56
C ILE A 39 -7.85 -20.90 13.73
N ASN A 40 -7.59 -19.60 13.77
CA ASN A 40 -6.79 -19.00 14.83
C ASN A 40 -7.61 -18.85 16.12
N ARG A 41 -7.31 -19.67 17.11
CA ARG A 41 -7.75 -19.58 18.51
C ARG A 41 -6.71 -18.90 19.40
N GLY A 42 -5.72 -18.24 18.82
CA GLY A 42 -4.60 -17.58 19.51
C GLY A 42 -3.24 -18.19 19.22
N GLN A 43 -3.17 -19.28 18.44
CA GLN A 43 -1.92 -19.97 18.13
C GLN A 43 -1.08 -19.30 17.04
N ILE A 44 -1.67 -18.46 16.17
CA ILE A 44 -0.89 -17.74 15.15
C ILE A 44 -0.06 -16.64 15.81
N LEU A 45 1.26 -16.77 15.69
CA LEU A 45 2.23 -15.92 16.37
C LEU A 45 2.47 -14.62 15.62
N LYS A 46 2.64 -13.52 16.36
CA LYS A 46 3.17 -12.26 15.83
C LYS A 46 4.69 -12.35 15.80
N TYR A 47 5.27 -12.52 14.62
CA TYR A 47 6.70 -12.82 14.47
C TYR A 47 7.56 -11.55 14.42
N GLY A 48 7.20 -10.58 13.56
CA GLY A 48 8.01 -9.38 13.36
C GLY A 48 7.30 -8.32 12.54
N PHE A 49 8.02 -7.27 12.13
CA PHE A 49 7.48 -6.21 11.28
C PHE A 49 8.45 -5.84 10.17
N TYR A 50 7.91 -5.45 9.02
CA TYR A 50 8.65 -4.73 7.99
C TYR A 50 8.00 -3.39 7.70
N GLN A 51 8.76 -2.45 7.14
CA GLN A 51 8.24 -1.14 6.76
C GLN A 51 8.21 -1.00 5.24
N ALA A 52 7.05 -0.66 4.69
CA ALA A 52 6.85 -0.36 3.29
C ALA A 52 6.47 1.12 3.09
N LYS A 53 6.78 1.67 1.92
CA LYS A 53 6.38 3.01 1.51
C LYS A 53 5.37 2.89 0.39
N HIS A 54 4.18 3.45 0.58
CA HIS A 54 3.14 3.47 -0.43
C HIS A 54 2.81 4.91 -0.82
N LYS A 55 2.78 5.21 -2.12
CA LYS A 55 2.19 6.46 -2.61
C LYS A 55 0.68 6.34 -2.49
N TYR A 56 0.03 7.27 -1.81
CA TYR A 56 -1.37 7.12 -1.46
C TYR A 56 -2.31 7.98 -2.30
N ASP A 57 -2.09 9.28 -2.33
CA ASP A 57 -2.79 10.24 -3.20
C ASP A 57 -2.08 11.60 -3.05
N GLN A 58 -2.76 12.68 -3.39
CA GLN A 58 -2.38 14.05 -3.06
C GLN A 58 -3.46 14.77 -2.26
N PHE A 59 -3.05 15.74 -1.47
CA PHE A 59 -3.97 16.68 -0.82
C PHE A 59 -3.50 18.10 -1.10
N ARG A 60 -4.34 18.93 -1.73
CA ARG A 60 -3.99 20.31 -2.13
C ARG A 60 -2.67 20.40 -2.93
N ASN A 61 -2.56 19.63 -4.01
CA ASN A 61 -1.37 19.54 -4.88
C ASN A 61 -0.08 19.13 -4.15
N GLN A 62 -0.20 18.48 -3.01
CA GLN A 62 0.92 17.95 -2.26
C GLN A 62 0.83 16.42 -2.20
N PRO A 63 1.85 15.69 -2.68
CA PRO A 63 1.84 14.23 -2.64
C PRO A 63 1.86 13.71 -1.21
N LEU A 64 1.09 12.65 -1.00
CA LEU A 64 0.96 11.93 0.26
C LEU A 64 1.58 10.53 0.13
N MET A 65 2.45 10.20 1.08
CA MET A 65 3.10 8.90 1.20
C MET A 65 2.78 8.28 2.55
N LEU A 66 2.41 7.01 2.55
CA LEU A 66 2.20 6.22 3.75
C LEU A 66 3.46 5.40 4.05
N LEU A 67 3.95 5.52 5.28
CA LEU A 67 5.00 4.66 5.85
C LEU A 67 4.29 3.59 6.68
N VAL A 68 4.10 2.41 6.09
CA VAL A 68 3.29 1.33 6.68
C VAL A 68 4.21 0.31 7.33
N LYS A 69 4.13 0.19 8.65
CA LYS A 69 4.79 -0.87 9.42
C LYS A 69 3.87 -2.09 9.48
N THR A 70 4.13 -3.09 8.67
CA THR A 70 3.27 -4.27 8.47
C THR A 70 3.76 -5.45 9.31
N GLN A 71 2.85 -6.06 10.07
CA GLN A 71 3.11 -7.25 10.88
C GLN A 71 3.31 -8.49 10.02
N TRP A 72 4.29 -9.31 10.37
CA TRP A 72 4.43 -10.70 9.96
C TRP A 72 3.82 -11.62 11.01
N PHE A 73 3.08 -12.61 10.53
CA PHE A 73 2.52 -13.70 11.29
C PHE A 73 3.21 -15.00 10.91
N GLN A 74 3.28 -15.93 11.86
CA GLN A 74 3.73 -17.30 11.61
C GLN A 74 2.68 -18.29 12.08
N CYS A 75 2.30 -19.21 11.21
CA CYS A 75 1.42 -20.31 11.55
C CYS A 75 2.22 -21.42 12.25
N PRO A 76 1.84 -21.86 13.46
CA PRO A 76 2.56 -22.96 14.12
C PRO A 76 2.34 -24.30 13.41
N ASP A 77 1.17 -24.54 12.81
CA ASP A 77 0.82 -25.84 12.22
C ASP A 77 1.56 -26.15 10.91
N CYS A 78 1.63 -25.17 10.00
CA CYS A 78 2.28 -25.35 8.69
C CYS A 78 3.58 -24.57 8.54
N HIS A 79 4.05 -23.93 9.63
CA HIS A 79 5.26 -23.11 9.71
C HIS A 79 5.37 -21.94 8.70
N THR A 80 4.33 -21.69 7.91
CA THR A 80 4.31 -20.64 6.90
C THR A 80 4.18 -19.26 7.53
N THR A 81 4.90 -18.28 6.97
CA THR A 81 4.79 -16.88 7.33
C THR A 81 3.89 -16.13 6.35
N PHE A 82 3.15 -15.14 6.86
CA PHE A 82 2.32 -14.28 6.03
C PHE A 82 2.20 -12.87 6.62
N ASN A 83 1.91 -11.91 5.75
CA ASN A 83 1.85 -10.50 6.12
C ASN A 83 0.43 -10.11 6.51
N ALA A 84 0.30 -9.14 7.40
CA ALA A 84 -0.94 -8.39 7.56
C ALA A 84 -1.30 -7.69 6.24
N THR A 85 -2.55 -7.83 5.83
CA THR A 85 -3.08 -7.22 4.60
C THR A 85 -4.06 -6.10 4.93
N SER A 86 -4.24 -5.18 3.99
CA SER A 86 -5.21 -4.09 4.08
C SER A 86 -5.85 -3.88 2.72
N TYR A 87 -7.12 -3.48 2.70
CA TYR A 87 -7.82 -3.15 1.46
C TYR A 87 -7.25 -1.91 0.76
N LEU A 88 -6.41 -1.11 1.44
CA LEU A 88 -5.80 0.10 0.89
C LEU A 88 -4.67 -0.22 -0.12
N PHE A 89 -4.05 -1.39 -0.02
CA PHE A 89 -2.85 -1.74 -0.78
C PHE A 89 -3.00 -3.11 -1.44
N GLU A 90 -2.63 -3.18 -2.70
CA GLU A 90 -2.46 -4.46 -3.39
C GLU A 90 -1.10 -5.09 -3.07
N LYS A 91 -1.05 -6.43 -3.06
CA LYS A 91 0.18 -7.18 -2.82
C LYS A 91 1.23 -6.78 -3.87
N GLN A 92 2.47 -6.55 -3.43
CA GLN A 92 3.61 -6.17 -4.29
C GLN A 92 3.43 -4.86 -5.08
N ARG A 93 2.45 -4.02 -4.76
CA ARG A 93 2.27 -2.70 -5.39
C ARG A 93 2.70 -1.57 -4.46
N THR A 94 3.32 -0.54 -5.04
CA THR A 94 3.85 0.63 -4.32
C THR A 94 2.91 1.83 -4.35
N ILE A 95 1.84 1.78 -5.14
CA ILE A 95 0.75 2.76 -5.12
C ILE A 95 -0.45 2.16 -4.39
N SER A 96 -1.26 3.00 -3.74
CA SER A 96 -2.53 2.59 -3.14
C SER A 96 -3.54 2.19 -4.22
N ARG A 97 -4.58 1.47 -3.81
CA ARG A 97 -5.69 1.14 -4.71
C ARG A 97 -6.46 2.38 -5.15
N ASP A 98 -6.59 3.38 -4.28
CA ASP A 98 -7.25 4.65 -4.61
C ASP A 98 -6.47 5.41 -5.68
N LEU A 99 -5.13 5.52 -5.55
CA LEU A 99 -4.29 6.14 -6.56
C LEU A 99 -4.29 5.36 -7.88
N ARG A 100 -4.29 4.02 -7.81
CA ARG A 100 -4.46 3.17 -8.99
C ARG A 100 -5.78 3.48 -9.70
N ARG A 101 -6.87 3.58 -8.95
CA ARG A 101 -8.20 3.93 -9.51
C ARG A 101 -8.18 5.30 -10.18
N GLU A 102 -7.56 6.29 -9.55
CA GLU A 102 -7.41 7.63 -10.15
C GLU A 102 -6.60 7.57 -11.47
N VAL A 103 -5.51 6.80 -11.52
CA VAL A 103 -4.76 6.58 -12.76
C VAL A 103 -5.67 5.99 -13.85
N ILE A 104 -6.47 4.98 -13.52
CA ILE A 104 -7.41 4.36 -14.47
C ILE A 104 -8.42 5.40 -14.99
N LEU A 105 -9.01 6.21 -14.11
CA LEU A 105 -9.95 7.26 -14.50
C LEU A 105 -9.31 8.36 -15.36
N ARG A 106 -8.02 8.62 -15.18
CA ARG A 106 -7.27 9.58 -15.99
C ARG A 106 -6.92 9.02 -17.36
N LEU A 107 -6.62 7.72 -17.44
CA LEU A 107 -6.36 7.02 -18.70
C LEU A 107 -7.58 6.96 -19.62
N THR A 108 -8.80 7.09 -19.11
CA THR A 108 -10.02 7.17 -19.94
C THR A 108 -10.22 8.56 -20.57
N ARG A 109 -9.38 9.55 -20.25
CA ARG A 109 -9.45 10.92 -20.78
C ARG A 109 -8.32 11.15 -21.78
N ILE A 110 -8.44 12.21 -22.59
CA ILE A 110 -7.37 12.64 -23.49
C ILE A 110 -6.27 13.33 -22.66
N GLN A 111 -5.38 12.53 -22.08
CA GLN A 111 -4.21 12.97 -21.32
C GLN A 111 -3.01 12.08 -21.66
N THR A 112 -1.80 12.63 -21.69
CA THR A 112 -0.61 11.80 -21.91
C THR A 112 -0.21 11.08 -20.63
N ILE A 113 0.49 9.94 -20.76
CA ILE A 113 1.09 9.22 -19.63
C ILE A 113 1.96 10.15 -18.76
N LYS A 114 2.67 11.07 -19.41
CA LYS A 114 3.52 12.07 -18.76
C LYS A 114 2.71 13.05 -17.91
N ASP A 115 1.60 13.56 -18.44
CA ASP A 115 0.73 14.49 -17.71
C ASP A 115 0.10 13.80 -16.49
N ILE A 116 -0.40 12.56 -16.66
CA ILE A 116 -0.97 11.78 -15.56
C ILE A 116 0.08 11.52 -14.47
N ALA A 117 1.30 11.15 -14.87
CA ALA A 117 2.39 10.89 -13.93
C ALA A 117 2.78 12.17 -13.15
N HIS A 118 2.85 13.30 -13.85
CA HIS A 118 3.13 14.61 -13.26
C HIS A 118 2.05 15.01 -12.25
N ASP A 119 0.78 15.01 -12.66
CA ASP A 119 -0.37 15.43 -11.85
C ASP A 119 -0.56 14.58 -10.58
N LEU A 120 -0.22 13.29 -10.67
CA LEU A 120 -0.37 12.34 -9.56
C LEU A 120 0.94 12.09 -8.80
N PHE A 121 2.02 12.81 -9.12
CA PHE A 121 3.34 12.64 -8.49
C PHE A 121 3.87 11.20 -8.50
N ILE A 122 3.57 10.47 -9.58
CA ILE A 122 4.05 9.10 -9.82
C ILE A 122 5.04 9.06 -10.98
N SER A 123 5.66 7.90 -11.20
CA SER A 123 6.53 7.74 -12.38
C SER A 123 5.68 7.35 -13.57
N GLU A 124 6.10 7.74 -14.77
CA GLU A 124 5.48 7.28 -16.04
C GLU A 124 5.43 5.74 -16.09
N ALA A 125 6.50 5.06 -15.68
CA ALA A 125 6.53 3.61 -15.58
C ALA A 125 5.46 3.02 -14.63
N SER A 126 4.98 3.79 -13.64
CA SER A 126 3.89 3.33 -12.76
C SER A 126 2.55 3.45 -13.45
N VAL A 127 2.32 4.52 -14.24
CA VAL A 127 1.13 4.67 -15.10
C VAL A 127 1.11 3.58 -16.17
N GLN A 128 2.24 3.35 -16.85
CA GLN A 128 2.37 2.29 -17.86
C GLN A 128 2.06 0.90 -17.30
N ARG A 129 2.57 0.58 -16.09
CA ARG A 129 2.22 -0.69 -15.43
C ARG A 129 0.73 -0.85 -15.18
N VAL A 130 0.04 0.21 -14.75
CA VAL A 130 -1.43 0.17 -14.58
C VAL A 130 -2.12 -0.03 -15.92
N LEU A 131 -1.67 0.64 -16.97
CA LEU A 131 -2.23 0.48 -18.32
C LEU A 131 -2.07 -0.95 -18.85
N LEU A 132 -0.88 -1.55 -18.68
CA LEU A 132 -0.63 -2.94 -19.07
C LEU A 132 -1.51 -3.92 -18.29
N ASP A 133 -1.66 -3.73 -16.97
CA ASP A 133 -2.54 -4.55 -16.14
C ASP A 133 -4.04 -4.47 -16.54
N LEU A 134 -4.46 -3.52 -17.40
CA LEU A 134 -5.83 -3.43 -17.92
C LEU A 134 -6.00 -4.10 -19.30
N ALA A 135 -4.90 -4.37 -20.00
CA ALA A 135 -4.91 -4.99 -21.32
C ALA A 135 -4.90 -6.53 -21.23
N ASP A 136 -4.48 -7.06 -20.08
CA ASP A 136 -4.52 -8.48 -19.70
C ASP A 136 -5.90 -8.86 -19.10
#